data_AF-A0A3D4B3C4-F1
#
_entry.id   AF-A0A3D4B3C4-F1
#
_cell.length_a   1.000
_cell.length_b   1.000
_cell.length_c   1.000
_cell.angle_alpha   90.00
_cell.angle_beta   90.00
_cell.angle_gamma   90.00
#
_symmetry.space_group_name_H-M   'P 1'
#
loop_
_entity.id
_entity.type
_entity.pdbx_description
1 polymer ?
#
loop_
_entity_poly.entity_id
_entity_poly.type
_entity_poly.pdbx_seq_one_letter_code
_entity_poly.pdbx_strand_id
1 'polypeptide(L)'
;FSKYLLIETAGPRIGVLGLLSQEVAILTNPEHFNGIQISDPLQAAGLAIEILQRQGADYIIALTHMKESEALAFARQAKSINLVIAGGYRDLDQAGLIPSLIRLVNGTQIVTTPGFGRFLGQVTVQFVRHPAGGFLPVHTDVRLHAIDFMVPDDL
;
A
#
# COMPACT_ATOMS: atom_id res chain seq x y z
N PHE A 1 -6.97 1.33 16.80
CA PHE A 1 -5.85 0.75 16.04
C PHE A 1 -4.78 1.82 15.82
N SER A 2 -3.50 1.42 15.72
CA SER A 2 -2.41 2.34 15.34
C SER A 2 -2.58 2.74 13.87
N LYS A 3 -2.61 4.05 13.58
CA LYS A 3 -2.90 4.58 12.24
C LYS A 3 -1.71 4.45 11.28
N TYR A 4 -0.52 4.44 11.84
CA TYR A 4 0.75 4.34 11.12
C TYR A 4 1.81 3.69 12.02
N LEU A 5 2.91 3.30 11.40
CA LEU A 5 4.10 2.72 12.02
C LEU A 5 5.33 3.28 11.31
N LEU A 6 6.36 3.67 12.07
CA LEU A 6 7.70 3.87 11.55
C LEU A 6 8.54 2.65 11.88
N ILE A 7 9.11 2.03 10.85
CA ILE A 7 10.03 0.91 10.98
C ILE A 7 11.45 1.46 10.86
N GLU A 8 12.21 1.36 11.95
CA GLU A 8 13.63 1.66 11.96
C GLU A 8 14.42 0.47 11.42
N THR A 9 15.34 0.74 10.51
CA THR A 9 16.26 -0.27 9.97
C THR A 9 17.69 0.25 10.09
N ALA A 10 18.68 -0.60 9.81
CA ALA A 10 20.07 -0.13 9.68
C ALA A 10 20.28 0.83 8.49
N GLY A 11 19.31 0.93 7.58
CA GLY A 11 19.31 1.81 6.42
C GLY A 11 18.08 2.73 6.40
N PRO A 12 17.24 2.68 5.35
CA PRO A 12 16.08 3.56 5.22
C PRO A 12 15.07 3.35 6.37
N ARG A 13 14.49 4.43 6.87
CA ARG A 13 13.33 4.39 7.76
C ARG A 13 12.06 4.27 6.93
N ILE A 14 11.24 3.26 7.22
CA ILE A 14 10.07 2.95 6.41
C ILE A 14 8.80 3.33 7.18
N GLY A 15 8.08 4.31 6.67
CA GLY A 15 6.76 4.66 7.16
C GLY A 15 5.70 3.76 6.54
N VAL A 16 4.79 3.23 7.34
CA VAL A 16 3.66 2.42 6.90
C VAL A 16 2.38 3.03 7.46
N LEU A 17 1.38 3.27 6.62
CA LEU A 17 0.04 3.70 7.05
C LEU A 17 -1.04 2.76 6.50
N GLY A 18 -2.10 2.55 7.30
CA GLY A 18 -3.24 1.74 6.91
C GLY A 18 -4.42 2.61 6.47
N LEU A 19 -5.08 2.25 5.36
CA LEU A 19 -6.28 2.93 4.86
C LEU A 19 -7.37 1.92 4.47
N LEU A 20 -8.60 2.25 4.79
CA LEU A 20 -9.78 1.52 4.33
C LEU A 20 -10.41 2.27 3.15
N SER A 21 -11.01 1.51 2.23
CA SER A 21 -11.85 2.07 1.17
C SER A 21 -13.03 2.84 1.76
N GLN A 22 -13.38 3.95 1.13
CA GLN A 22 -14.58 4.70 1.51
C GLN A 22 -15.86 3.93 1.18
N GLU A 23 -15.82 3.01 0.22
CA GLU A 23 -16.95 2.14 -0.14
C GLU A 23 -17.40 1.28 1.05
N VAL A 24 -16.50 0.96 1.99
CA VAL A 24 -16.82 0.18 3.21
C VAL A 24 -17.90 0.88 4.05
N ALA A 25 -17.89 2.21 4.11
CA ALA A 25 -18.88 2.99 4.86
C ALA A 25 -20.29 2.90 4.25
N ILE A 26 -20.37 2.63 2.94
CA ILE A 26 -21.61 2.56 2.17
C ILE A 26 -22.15 1.13 2.14
N LEU A 27 -21.25 0.16 1.96
CA LEU A 27 -21.60 -1.24 1.69
C LEU A 27 -21.83 -2.07 2.96
N THR A 28 -21.43 -1.56 4.12
CA THR A 28 -21.57 -2.29 5.39
C THR A 28 -22.76 -1.77 6.17
N ASN A 29 -23.46 -2.67 6.86
CA ASN A 29 -24.59 -2.30 7.73
C ASN A 29 -24.15 -1.22 8.74
N PRO A 30 -24.85 -0.06 8.80
CA PRO A 30 -24.54 1.03 9.73
C PRO A 30 -24.42 0.60 11.20
N GLU A 31 -25.17 -0.43 11.61
CA GLU A 31 -25.09 -0.98 12.98
C GLU A 31 -23.70 -1.53 13.34
N HIS A 32 -22.91 -1.94 12.35
CA HIS A 32 -21.52 -2.38 12.55
C HIS A 32 -20.55 -1.22 12.76
N PHE A 33 -20.98 0.03 12.55
CA PHE A 33 -20.19 1.24 12.74
C PHE A 33 -20.67 2.09 13.91
N ASN A 34 -21.39 1.52 14.88
CA ASN A 34 -21.81 2.26 16.07
C ASN A 34 -20.57 2.89 16.77
N GLY A 35 -20.45 4.22 16.66
CA GLY A 35 -19.31 5.00 17.17
C GLY A 35 -18.05 5.04 16.29
N ILE A 36 -18.09 4.51 15.06
CA ILE A 36 -16.96 4.49 14.11
C ILE A 36 -17.28 5.38 12.92
N GLN A 37 -16.43 6.38 12.66
CA GLN A 37 -16.49 7.20 11.45
C GLN A 37 -15.40 6.75 10.47
N ILE A 38 -15.81 6.38 9.25
CA ILE A 38 -14.89 6.19 8.13
C ILE A 38 -14.77 7.52 7.40
N SER A 39 -13.62 8.16 7.55
CA SER A 39 -13.31 9.45 6.90
C SER A 39 -12.80 9.26 5.48
N ASP A 40 -12.72 10.35 4.72
CA ASP A 40 -12.03 10.38 3.44
C ASP A 40 -10.57 9.88 3.59
N PRO A 41 -10.12 8.95 2.73
CA PRO A 41 -8.80 8.35 2.85
C PRO A 41 -7.65 9.32 2.53
N LEU A 42 -7.85 10.34 1.68
CA LEU A 42 -6.82 11.35 1.41
C LEU A 42 -6.58 12.23 2.64
N GLN A 43 -7.66 12.64 3.32
CA GLN A 43 -7.55 13.39 4.58
C GLN A 43 -6.86 12.56 5.66
N ALA A 44 -7.25 11.30 5.82
CA ALA A 44 -6.63 10.40 6.80
C ALA A 44 -5.15 10.16 6.49
N ALA A 45 -4.78 9.97 5.22
CA ALA A 45 -3.41 9.76 4.80
C ALA A 45 -2.54 11.00 5.04
N GLY A 46 -3.05 12.21 4.76
CA GLY A 46 -2.30 13.45 4.89
C GLY A 46 -1.68 13.66 6.27
N LEU A 47 -2.45 13.45 7.34
CA LEU A 47 -1.95 13.57 8.71
C LEU A 47 -0.87 12.50 9.02
N ALA A 48 -1.08 11.26 8.59
CA ALA A 48 -0.13 10.18 8.81
C ALA A 48 1.19 10.41 8.05
N ILE A 49 1.11 10.85 6.80
CA ILE A 49 2.26 11.19 5.96
C ILE A 49 3.08 12.29 6.62
N GLU A 50 2.43 13.37 7.07
CA GLU A 50 3.11 14.49 7.71
C GLU A 50 3.87 14.04 8.96
N ILE A 51 3.25 13.21 9.81
CA ILE A 51 3.90 12.70 11.01
C ILE A 51 5.10 11.81 10.64
N LEU A 52 4.92 10.87 9.70
CA LEU A 52 5.99 9.96 9.25
C LEU A 52 7.17 10.74 8.64
N GLN A 53 6.90 11.79 7.86
CA GLN A 53 7.93 12.66 7.30
C GLN A 53 8.68 13.43 8.37
N ARG A 54 7.98 13.99 9.37
CA ARG A 54 8.64 14.67 10.51
C ARG A 54 9.48 13.72 11.35
N GLN A 55 9.06 12.46 11.46
CA GLN A 55 9.86 11.40 12.09
C GLN A 55 10.99 10.89 11.20
N GLY A 56 11.07 11.37 9.95
CA GLY A 56 12.17 11.15 9.03
C GLY A 56 12.07 9.86 8.20
N ALA A 57 10.86 9.39 7.90
CA ALA A 57 10.65 8.30 6.95
C ALA A 57 11.29 8.63 5.59
N ASP A 58 12.13 7.72 5.10
CA ASP A 58 12.76 7.78 3.78
C ASP A 58 11.84 7.20 2.69
N TYR A 59 10.94 6.31 3.07
CA TYR A 59 9.99 5.66 2.17
C TYR A 59 8.64 5.45 2.87
N ILE A 60 7.54 5.82 2.23
CA ILE A 60 6.19 5.70 2.79
C ILE A 60 5.36 4.71 1.97
N ILE A 61 4.81 3.73 2.67
CA ILE A 61 3.93 2.68 2.15
C ILE A 61 2.52 2.89 2.67
N ALA A 62 1.54 2.94 1.78
CA ALA A 62 0.13 2.83 2.14
C ALA A 62 -0.36 1.40 1.91
N LEU A 63 -0.74 0.74 2.99
CA LEU A 63 -1.46 -0.54 2.97
C LEU A 63 -2.95 -0.22 2.89
N THR A 64 -3.58 -0.53 1.75
CA THR A 64 -4.98 -0.14 1.52
C THR A 64 -5.87 -1.35 1.28
N HIS A 65 -7.12 -1.24 1.74
CA HIS A 65 -8.19 -2.14 1.33
C HIS A 65 -9.04 -1.46 0.25
N MET A 66 -8.39 -1.09 -0.86
CA MET A 66 -9.01 -0.42 -2.02
C MET A 66 -8.79 -1.26 -3.27
N LYS A 67 -9.85 -1.43 -4.07
CA LYS A 67 -9.72 -2.00 -5.41
C LYS A 67 -8.78 -1.16 -6.27
N GLU A 68 -8.20 -1.74 -7.32
CA GLU A 68 -7.18 -1.09 -8.14
C GLU A 68 -7.62 0.29 -8.66
N SER A 69 -8.86 0.43 -9.13
CA SER A 69 -9.39 1.70 -9.64
C SER A 69 -9.47 2.80 -8.58
N GLU A 70 -9.89 2.46 -7.36
CA GLU A 70 -9.91 3.37 -6.22
C GLU A 70 -8.48 3.72 -5.76
N ALA A 71 -7.61 2.72 -5.65
CA ALA A 71 -6.20 2.91 -5.30
C ALA A 71 -5.49 3.82 -6.31
N LEU A 72 -5.81 3.70 -7.60
CA LEU A 72 -5.30 4.56 -8.66
C LEU A 72 -5.79 6.01 -8.52
N ALA A 73 -7.07 6.22 -8.22
CA ALA A 73 -7.63 7.54 -7.98
C ALA A 73 -7.04 8.21 -6.73
N PHE A 74 -6.83 7.42 -5.67
CA PHE A 74 -6.15 7.84 -4.45
C PHE A 74 -4.69 8.21 -4.72
N ALA A 75 -3.91 7.32 -5.33
CA ALA A 75 -2.47 7.49 -5.56
C ALA A 75 -2.14 8.68 -6.48
N ARG A 76 -3.03 9.05 -7.39
CA ARG A 76 -2.89 10.28 -8.21
C ARG A 76 -2.91 11.56 -7.37
N GLN A 77 -3.59 11.54 -6.24
CA GLN A 77 -3.79 12.71 -5.38
C GLN A 77 -2.89 12.68 -4.13
N ALA A 78 -2.59 11.48 -3.61
CA ALA A 78 -1.80 11.26 -2.41
C ALA A 78 -0.29 11.46 -2.68
N LYS A 79 0.13 12.73 -2.69
CA LYS A 79 1.55 13.10 -2.81
C LYS A 79 2.36 12.51 -1.66
N SER A 80 3.63 12.23 -1.92
CA SER A 80 4.61 11.74 -0.94
C SER A 80 4.42 10.30 -0.44
N ILE A 81 3.46 9.54 -0.98
CA ILE A 81 3.44 8.08 -0.84
C ILE A 81 4.28 7.48 -1.96
N ASN A 82 5.24 6.62 -1.61
CA ASN A 82 6.09 5.96 -2.58
C ASN A 82 5.44 4.68 -3.13
N LEU A 83 4.75 3.91 -2.28
CA LEU A 83 4.14 2.63 -2.65
C LEU A 83 2.73 2.51 -2.05
N VAL A 84 1.77 2.15 -2.89
CA VAL A 84 0.43 1.74 -2.50
C VAL A 84 0.30 0.25 -2.74
N ILE A 85 0.03 -0.50 -1.67
CA ILE A 85 -0.36 -1.91 -1.75
C ILE A 85 -1.89 -1.92 -1.76
N ALA A 86 -2.45 -2.14 -2.94
CA ALA A 86 -3.88 -2.23 -3.18
C ALA A 86 -4.42 -3.64 -2.90
N GLY A 87 -5.74 -3.74 -2.73
CA GLY A 87 -6.43 -4.97 -2.38
C GLY A 87 -7.93 -4.86 -2.70
N GLY A 88 -8.79 -5.30 -1.77
CA GLY A 88 -10.24 -5.18 -1.93
C GLY A 88 -10.88 -6.21 -2.88
N TYR A 89 -12.22 -6.27 -2.86
CA TYR A 89 -12.99 -7.15 -3.74
C TYR A 89 -13.05 -6.57 -5.17
N ARG A 90 -13.04 -7.48 -6.16
CA ARG A 90 -12.49 -7.30 -7.51
C ARG A 90 -13.42 -6.59 -8.52
N ASP A 91 -12.78 -5.83 -9.42
CA ASP A 91 -13.11 -5.75 -10.87
C ASP A 91 -12.23 -6.72 -11.72
N LEU A 92 -11.15 -7.27 -11.15
CA LEU A 92 -10.11 -8.02 -11.88
C LEU A 92 -10.16 -9.54 -11.59
N ASP A 93 -11.20 -10.20 -12.10
CA ASP A 93 -11.26 -11.65 -12.31
C ASP A 93 -10.81 -12.06 -13.73
N GLN A 94 -10.26 -11.12 -14.51
CA GLN A 94 -9.78 -11.44 -15.85
C GLN A 94 -8.41 -12.10 -15.78
N ALA A 95 -8.43 -13.44 -15.84
CA ALA A 95 -7.26 -14.27 -16.00
C ALA A 95 -6.38 -13.75 -17.15
N GLY A 96 -5.20 -13.24 -16.84
CA GLY A 96 -4.15 -12.95 -17.84
C GLY A 96 -3.61 -11.52 -17.88
N LEU A 97 -4.22 -10.56 -17.18
CA LEU A 97 -3.70 -9.19 -17.08
C LEU A 97 -3.63 -8.76 -15.62
N ILE A 98 -2.56 -9.17 -14.93
CA ILE A 98 -2.24 -8.62 -13.61
C ILE A 98 -0.99 -7.75 -13.81
N PRO A 99 -1.11 -6.42 -13.99
CA PRO A 99 0.04 -5.55 -13.80
C PRO A 99 0.45 -5.69 -12.34
N SER A 100 1.54 -6.39 -12.07
CA SER A 100 2.09 -6.50 -10.72
C SER A 100 2.56 -5.14 -10.19
N LEU A 101 2.81 -4.18 -11.08
CA LEU A 101 3.32 -2.86 -10.78
C LEU A 101 2.80 -1.80 -11.77
N ILE A 102 2.09 -0.80 -11.25
CA ILE A 102 1.76 0.45 -11.96
C ILE A 102 2.67 1.55 -11.42
N ARG A 103 3.32 2.31 -12.30
CA ARG A 103 4.13 3.47 -11.93
C ARG A 103 3.45 4.74 -12.42
N LEU A 104 3.13 5.64 -11.50
CA LEU A 104 2.55 6.93 -11.82
C LEU A 104 3.64 7.97 -12.10
N VAL A 105 3.28 8.98 -12.89
CA VAL A 105 4.17 10.11 -13.24
C VAL A 105 4.58 10.92 -12.00
N ASN A 106 3.78 10.91 -10.94
CA ASN A 106 4.10 11.55 -9.67
C ASN A 106 5.11 10.76 -8.80
N GLY A 107 5.60 9.62 -9.30
CA GLY A 107 6.56 8.75 -8.61
C GLY A 107 5.93 7.69 -7.70
N THR A 108 4.62 7.75 -7.44
CA THR A 108 3.92 6.72 -6.66
C THR A 108 3.80 5.43 -7.46
N GLN A 109 4.07 4.32 -6.80
CA GLN A 109 3.93 2.98 -7.35
C GLN A 109 2.70 2.30 -6.74
N ILE A 110 2.00 1.48 -7.51
CA ILE A 110 0.86 0.69 -7.04
C ILE A 110 1.12 -0.77 -7.38
N VAL A 111 0.92 -1.63 -6.40
CA VAL A 111 0.99 -3.09 -6.57
C VAL A 111 -0.27 -3.72 -6.01
N THR A 112 -0.66 -4.88 -6.54
CA THR A 112 -1.81 -5.65 -6.06
C THR A 112 -1.55 -7.14 -6.18
N THR A 113 -2.27 -7.93 -5.39
CA THR A 113 -2.25 -9.39 -5.45
C THR A 113 -3.66 -9.91 -5.69
N PRO A 114 -3.84 -10.99 -6.49
CA PRO A 114 -5.13 -11.66 -6.57
C PRO A 114 -5.60 -12.17 -5.19
N GLY A 115 -6.91 -12.10 -4.96
CA GLY A 115 -7.51 -12.53 -3.69
C GLY A 115 -7.41 -14.04 -3.41
N PHE A 116 -7.86 -14.41 -2.21
CA PHE A 116 -7.94 -15.79 -1.69
C PHE A 116 -6.60 -16.49 -1.46
N GLY A 117 -5.54 -15.72 -1.15
CA GLY A 117 -4.24 -16.30 -0.82
C GLY A 117 -3.60 -17.09 -1.97
N ARG A 118 -4.01 -16.84 -3.22
CA ARG A 118 -3.47 -17.52 -4.41
C ARG A 118 -2.07 -17.05 -4.78
N PHE A 119 -1.66 -15.89 -4.28
CA PHE A 119 -0.35 -15.32 -4.52
C PHE A 119 0.19 -14.61 -3.29
N LEU A 120 1.51 -14.67 -3.13
CA LEU A 120 2.28 -13.79 -2.26
C LEU A 120 2.95 -12.70 -3.10
N GLY A 121 2.65 -11.44 -2.80
CA GLY A 121 3.33 -10.30 -3.41
C GLY A 121 4.65 -10.00 -2.72
N GLN A 122 5.73 -9.93 -3.50
CA GLN A 122 7.04 -9.48 -3.03
C GLN A 122 7.43 -8.20 -3.77
N VAL A 123 7.69 -7.12 -3.01
CA VAL A 123 8.26 -5.88 -3.53
C VAL A 123 9.66 -5.71 -2.95
N THR A 124 10.66 -5.60 -3.82
CA THR A 124 12.05 -5.35 -3.43
C THR A 124 12.42 -3.94 -3.84
N VAL A 125 12.78 -3.09 -2.87
CA VAL A 125 13.21 -1.71 -3.12
C VAL A 125 14.68 -1.55 -2.77
N GLN A 126 15.46 -1.05 -3.72
CA GLN A 126 16.86 -0.70 -3.52
C GLN A 126 16.98 0.78 -3.20
N PHE A 127 17.84 1.09 -2.24
CA PHE A 127 18.08 2.45 -1.77
C PHE A 127 19.53 2.84 -1.92
N VAL A 128 19.77 4.12 -2.19
CA VAL A 128 21.10 4.75 -2.10
C VAL A 128 21.08 5.79 -1.00
N ARG A 129 22.20 5.92 -0.29
CA ARG A 129 22.36 6.96 0.72
C ARG A 129 22.52 8.31 0.04
N HIS A 130 21.72 9.29 0.44
CA HIS A 130 21.86 10.63 -0.09
C HIS A 130 23.01 11.38 0.62
N PRO A 131 23.80 12.21 -0.09
CA PRO A 131 24.95 12.91 0.51
C PRO A 131 24.57 13.82 1.69
N ALA A 132 23.38 14.45 1.63
CA ALA A 132 22.85 15.29 2.71
C ALA A 132 22.22 14.50 3.87
N GLY A 133 22.32 13.16 3.85
CA GLY A 133 21.63 12.25 4.79
C GLY A 133 20.32 11.71 4.24
N GLY A 134 19.83 10.63 4.84
CA GLY A 134 18.65 9.88 4.39
C GLY A 134 18.95 8.89 3.25
N PHE A 135 17.90 8.22 2.80
CA PHE A 135 17.95 7.20 1.75
C PHE A 135 16.94 7.49 0.65
N LEU A 136 17.33 7.28 -0.60
CA LEU A 136 16.47 7.47 -1.77
C LEU A 136 16.22 6.13 -2.47
N PRO A 137 14.96 5.78 -2.81
CA PRO A 137 14.67 4.59 -3.60
C PRO A 137 15.16 4.79 -5.04
N VAL A 138 15.90 3.83 -5.59
CA VAL A 138 16.46 3.91 -6.95
C VAL A 138 15.93 2.83 -7.88
N HIS A 139 15.54 1.69 -7.33
CA HIS A 139 15.02 0.57 -8.11
C HIS A 139 13.96 -0.18 -7.32
N THR A 140 12.92 -0.63 -8.02
CA THR A 140 11.85 -1.46 -7.45
C THR A 140 11.61 -2.64 -8.38
N ASP A 141 11.75 -3.84 -7.84
CA ASP A 141 11.37 -5.11 -8.50
C ASP A 141 10.13 -5.66 -7.81
N VAL A 142 9.21 -6.25 -8.59
CA VAL A 142 7.98 -6.83 -8.05
C VAL A 142 7.78 -8.24 -8.59
N ARG A 143 7.50 -9.17 -7.69
CA ARG A 143 7.23 -10.57 -8.02
C ARG A 143 5.92 -11.01 -7.38
N LEU A 144 5.18 -11.82 -8.12
CA LEU A 144 4.02 -12.55 -7.60
C LEU A 144 4.40 -14.02 -7.54
N HIS A 145 4.45 -14.57 -6.33
CA HIS A 145 4.70 -15.99 -6.11
C HIS A 145 3.35 -16.70 -6.05
N ALA A 146 3.11 -17.62 -6.99
CA ALA A 146 1.90 -18.42 -6.96
C ALA A 146 1.92 -19.34 -5.73
N ILE A 147 0.78 -19.42 -5.06
CA ILE A 147 0.52 -20.38 -3.99
C ILE A 147 -0.43 -21.41 -4.61
N ASP A 148 0.17 -22.51 -5.08
CA ASP A 148 -0.49 -23.61 -5.75
C ASP A 148 -0.05 -24.95 -5.13
N PHE A 149 -0.40 -26.06 -5.77
CA PHE A 149 -0.10 -27.41 -5.30
C PHE A 149 1.40 -27.73 -5.20
N MET A 150 2.29 -26.86 -5.70
CA MET A 150 3.74 -27.00 -5.56
C MET A 150 4.27 -26.38 -4.26
N VAL A 151 3.49 -25.54 -3.58
CA VAL A 151 3.84 -24.95 -2.28
C VAL A 151 3.36 -25.91 -1.18
N PRO A 152 4.26 -26.46 -0.34
CA PRO A 152 3.86 -27.35 0.76
C PRO A 152 2.97 -26.62 1.77
N ASP A 153 2.03 -27.35 2.37
CA ASP A 153 1.25 -26.86 3.50
C ASP A 153 2.18 -26.56 4.70
N ASP A 154 1.85 -25.49 5.43
CA ASP A 154 2.50 -25.14 6.70
C ASP A 154 1.92 -26.06 7.81
N LEU A 155 2.67 -27.10 8.17
CA LEU A 155 2.27 -28.15 9.12
C LEU A 155 2.85 -27.94 10.53
#